data_AF-A0A840XT73-F1
#
_entry.id   AF-A0A840XT73-F1
#
_cell.length_a   1.000
_cell.length_b   1.000
_cell.length_c   1.000
_cell.angle_alpha   90.00
_cell.angle_beta   90.00
_cell.angle_gamma   90.00
#
_symmetry.space_group_name_H-M   'P 1'
#
loop_
_entity.id
_entity.type
_entity.pdbx_description
1 polymer ?
#
loop_
_entity_poly.entity_id
_entity_poly.type
_entity_poly.pdbx_seq_one_letter_code
_entity_poly.pdbx_strand_id
1 'polypeptide(L)'
;MRKIWLAVLLGLVALALPARAAEVRTVHVHFAHGASGATLSGHVAGREAVHYLLGLSAGQMLRVVLHSGSDAVGFNVFEPGHVPGRDGALYIGEQGGTQMEVRTAHSGDYLIQVFLNRAAARRGERANYRIEVSATGGAAAAPSRPHDATVPGTNFHATGHIPCARHAGQPAAQCRFGVERTRGRGNGQVTVFWPDGGNRVIYFEDLTPVRYDQSQADGDARMTVGRDGDLYHIRIGPQRFEIPMAVITGG
;
A
#
# COMPACT_ATOMS: atom_id res chain seq x y z
N MET A 1 -74.99 -18.60 -31.19
CA MET A 1 -74.31 -19.77 -30.57
C MET A 1 -72.91 -19.36 -30.16
N ARG A 2 -72.54 -19.66 -28.91
CA ARG A 2 -71.30 -19.31 -28.20
C ARG A 2 -70.05 -19.90 -28.86
N LYS A 3 -68.91 -19.21 -28.73
CA LYS A 3 -67.58 -19.78 -28.44
C LYS A 3 -66.60 -18.65 -28.04
N ILE A 4 -66.47 -18.44 -26.73
CA ILE A 4 -65.43 -17.60 -26.12
C ILE A 4 -64.19 -18.49 -25.98
N TRP A 5 -63.05 -18.08 -26.53
CA TRP A 5 -61.76 -18.72 -26.28
C TRP A 5 -61.00 -17.89 -25.24
N LEU A 6 -60.86 -18.42 -24.02
CA LEU A 6 -59.86 -17.98 -23.06
C LEU A 6 -58.50 -18.53 -23.52
N ALA A 7 -57.56 -17.66 -23.87
CA ALA A 7 -56.15 -18.01 -23.95
C ALA A 7 -55.50 -17.66 -22.60
N VAL A 8 -55.15 -18.69 -21.82
CA VAL A 8 -54.40 -18.56 -20.57
C VAL A 8 -52.93 -18.30 -20.93
N LEU A 9 -52.42 -17.13 -20.55
CA LEU A 9 -50.98 -16.81 -20.62
C LEU A 9 -50.29 -17.48 -19.43
N LEU A 10 -49.51 -18.53 -19.69
CA LEU A 10 -48.64 -19.17 -18.71
C LEU A 10 -47.34 -18.35 -18.59
N GLY A 11 -47.22 -17.53 -17.53
CA GLY A 11 -46.02 -16.75 -17.26
C GLY A 11 -44.85 -17.64 -16.82
N LEU A 12 -43.78 -17.68 -17.61
CA LEU A 12 -42.53 -18.36 -17.27
C LEU A 12 -41.73 -17.49 -16.29
N VAL A 13 -41.85 -17.74 -14.99
CA VAL A 13 -41.00 -17.10 -13.97
C VAL A 13 -39.65 -17.81 -13.97
N ALA A 14 -38.63 -17.20 -14.58
CA ALA A 14 -37.26 -17.66 -14.48
C ALA A 14 -36.74 -17.40 -13.06
N LEU A 15 -36.60 -18.46 -12.26
CA LEU A 15 -35.88 -18.44 -10.99
C LEU A 15 -34.39 -18.19 -11.28
N ALA A 16 -33.95 -16.94 -11.14
CA ALA A 16 -32.53 -16.61 -11.11
C ALA A 16 -31.91 -17.22 -9.83
N LEU A 17 -31.22 -18.34 -9.97
CA LEU A 17 -30.40 -18.88 -8.89
C LEU A 17 -29.31 -17.86 -8.55
N PRO A 18 -29.12 -17.50 -7.26
CA PRO A 18 -28.07 -16.57 -6.88
C PRO A 18 -26.72 -17.19 -7.24
N ALA A 19 -25.95 -16.50 -8.08
CA ALA A 19 -24.57 -16.86 -8.32
C ALA A 19 -23.82 -16.75 -6.99
N ARG A 20 -23.39 -17.89 -6.43
CA ARG A 20 -22.49 -17.84 -5.26
C ARG A 20 -21.19 -17.20 -5.70
N ALA A 21 -20.87 -16.06 -5.09
CA ALA A 21 -19.58 -15.42 -5.25
C ALA A 21 -18.48 -16.42 -4.90
N ALA A 22 -17.40 -16.41 -5.67
CA ALA A 22 -16.20 -17.18 -5.36
C ALA A 22 -15.73 -16.81 -3.95
N GLU A 23 -15.56 -17.80 -3.07
CA GLU A 23 -15.04 -17.55 -1.72
C GLU A 23 -13.54 -17.24 -1.82
N VAL A 24 -13.16 -16.07 -1.31
CA VAL A 24 -11.77 -15.61 -1.27
C VAL A 24 -11.34 -15.53 0.18
N ARG A 25 -10.28 -16.26 0.53
CA ARG A 25 -9.66 -16.20 1.86
C ARG A 25 -8.40 -15.36 1.80
N THR A 26 -8.24 -14.43 2.71
CA THR A 26 -7.06 -13.56 2.80
C THR A 26 -6.17 -13.99 3.96
N VAL A 27 -4.86 -14.10 3.72
CA VAL A 27 -3.84 -14.46 4.70
C VAL A 27 -2.72 -13.42 4.65
N HIS A 28 -2.47 -12.73 5.77
CA HIS A 28 -1.30 -11.87 5.89
C HIS A 28 -0.07 -12.72 6.20
N VAL A 29 0.93 -12.66 5.33
CA VAL A 29 2.17 -13.42 5.50
C VAL A 29 3.17 -12.57 6.27
N HIS A 30 3.60 -13.08 7.42
CA HIS A 30 4.69 -12.54 8.19
C HIS A 30 5.82 -13.56 8.25
N PHE A 31 7.04 -13.12 7.99
CA PHE A 31 8.22 -13.96 8.19
C PHE A 31 8.57 -14.00 9.68
N ALA A 32 9.06 -15.15 10.14
CA ALA A 32 9.63 -15.24 11.47
C ALA A 32 10.80 -14.26 11.62
N HIS A 33 11.09 -13.83 12.84
CA HIS A 33 12.21 -12.92 13.09
C HIS A 33 13.52 -13.49 12.54
N GLY A 34 14.22 -12.72 11.71
CA GLY A 34 15.47 -13.13 11.05
C GLY A 34 15.30 -14.06 9.85
N ALA A 35 14.08 -14.50 9.52
CA ALA A 35 13.80 -15.28 8.32
C ALA A 35 13.54 -14.37 7.11
N SER A 36 13.99 -14.81 5.94
CA SER A 36 13.74 -14.15 4.65
C SER A 36 12.64 -14.85 3.84
N GLY A 37 11.86 -15.73 4.47
CA GLY A 37 10.82 -16.49 3.79
C GLY A 37 9.93 -17.27 4.74
N ALA A 38 8.85 -17.80 4.18
CA ALA A 38 7.89 -18.65 4.85
C ALA A 38 7.35 -19.71 3.87
N THR A 39 6.92 -20.82 4.44
CA THR A 39 6.27 -21.91 3.73
C THR A 39 4.86 -22.05 4.29
N LEU A 40 3.85 -21.86 3.46
CA LEU A 40 2.44 -21.99 3.84
C LEU A 40 1.84 -23.20 3.14
N SER A 41 0.93 -23.90 3.82
CA SER A 41 0.18 -25.01 3.24
C SER A 41 -1.30 -24.68 3.25
N GLY A 42 -2.00 -25.10 2.20
CA GLY A 42 -3.41 -24.79 2.05
C GLY A 42 -4.10 -25.71 1.05
N HIS A 43 -5.34 -25.37 0.75
CA HIS A 43 -6.10 -26.01 -0.31
C HIS A 43 -7.02 -24.99 -0.99
N VAL A 44 -7.50 -25.36 -2.17
CA VAL A 44 -8.52 -24.63 -2.93
C VAL A 44 -9.52 -25.64 -3.49
N ALA A 45 -10.80 -25.28 -3.49
CA ALA A 45 -11.86 -26.07 -4.11
C ALA A 45 -12.74 -25.23 -5.05
N GLY A 46 -13.13 -25.80 -6.18
CA GLY A 46 -13.99 -25.14 -7.16
C GLY A 46 -13.48 -23.75 -7.53
N ARG A 47 -14.31 -22.72 -7.28
CA ARG A 47 -13.99 -21.31 -7.61
C ARG A 47 -13.29 -20.56 -6.47
N GLU A 48 -12.92 -21.23 -5.39
CA GLU A 48 -12.19 -20.61 -4.28
C GLU A 48 -10.85 -20.03 -4.74
N ALA A 49 -10.43 -18.98 -4.05
CA ALA A 49 -9.06 -18.49 -4.13
C ALA A 49 -8.52 -18.17 -2.73
N VAL A 50 -7.20 -18.25 -2.58
CA VAL A 50 -6.50 -17.76 -1.39
C VAL A 50 -5.59 -16.60 -1.80
N HIS A 51 -5.71 -15.47 -1.12
CA HIS A 51 -4.89 -14.28 -1.30
C HIS A 51 -3.88 -14.20 -0.16
N TYR A 52 -2.61 -14.41 -0.46
CA TYR A 52 -1.52 -14.15 0.47
C TYR A 52 -1.01 -12.74 0.26
N LEU A 53 -1.16 -11.89 1.29
CA LEU A 53 -0.64 -10.54 1.30
C LEU A 53 0.74 -10.54 1.93
N LEU A 54 1.76 -10.15 1.16
CA LEU A 54 3.14 -10.11 1.58
C LEU A 54 3.69 -8.68 1.45
N GLY A 55 3.99 -8.07 2.60
CA GLY A 55 4.58 -6.74 2.66
C GLY A 55 6.04 -6.79 2.19
N LEU A 56 6.32 -6.16 1.06
CA LEU A 56 7.66 -6.06 0.47
C LEU A 56 8.07 -4.61 0.31
N SER A 57 9.37 -4.41 0.21
CA SER A 57 10.00 -3.14 -0.15
C SER A 57 10.54 -3.22 -1.56
N ALA A 58 10.55 -2.10 -2.27
CA ALA A 58 11.19 -1.99 -3.58
C ALA A 58 12.67 -2.41 -3.50
N GLY A 59 13.14 -3.07 -4.55
CA GLY A 59 14.50 -3.58 -4.66
C GLY A 59 14.72 -4.97 -4.06
N GLN A 60 13.78 -5.52 -3.29
CA GLN A 60 13.85 -6.92 -2.84
C GLN A 60 13.70 -7.88 -4.02
N MET A 61 14.36 -9.02 -3.93
CA MET A 61 14.14 -10.16 -4.80
C MET A 61 13.06 -11.05 -4.20
N LEU A 62 11.84 -10.97 -4.73
CA LEU A 62 10.74 -11.86 -4.39
C LEU A 62 10.89 -13.15 -5.18
N ARG A 63 10.85 -14.29 -4.49
CA ARG A 63 10.73 -15.62 -5.08
C ARG A 63 9.49 -16.32 -4.53
N VAL A 64 8.69 -16.88 -5.43
CA VAL A 64 7.49 -17.66 -5.11
C VAL A 64 7.58 -19.02 -5.79
N VAL A 65 7.35 -20.10 -5.04
CA VAL A 65 7.31 -21.46 -5.57
C VAL A 65 6.05 -22.15 -5.09
N LEU A 66 5.30 -22.72 -6.03
CA LEU A 66 4.10 -23.48 -5.78
C LEU A 66 4.39 -24.98 -5.94
N HIS A 67 4.07 -25.74 -4.90
CA HIS A 67 4.11 -27.20 -4.90
C HIS A 67 2.70 -27.76 -4.76
N SER A 68 2.29 -28.61 -5.69
CA SER A 68 0.99 -29.26 -5.70
C SER A 68 1.11 -30.65 -6.30
N GLY A 69 0.28 -31.59 -5.83
CA GLY A 69 0.10 -32.89 -6.50
C GLY A 69 -0.86 -32.83 -7.69
N SER A 70 -1.38 -31.64 -8.01
CA SER A 70 -2.30 -31.38 -9.12
C SER A 70 -1.81 -30.18 -9.92
N ASP A 71 -1.65 -30.37 -11.23
CA ASP A 71 -1.31 -29.33 -12.20
C ASP A 71 -2.46 -28.32 -12.42
N ALA A 72 -3.61 -28.55 -11.80
CA ALA A 72 -4.72 -27.62 -11.84
C ALA A 72 -4.55 -26.43 -10.89
N VAL A 73 -3.63 -26.50 -9.93
CA VAL A 73 -3.36 -25.39 -9.00
C VAL A 73 -2.39 -24.42 -9.65
N GLY A 74 -2.82 -23.18 -9.80
CA GLY A 74 -2.00 -22.08 -10.30
C GLY A 74 -1.89 -20.96 -9.28
N PHE A 75 -0.95 -20.04 -9.55
CA PHE A 75 -0.89 -18.78 -8.81
C PHE A 75 -0.62 -17.59 -9.73
N ASN A 76 -1.09 -16.42 -9.30
CA ASN A 76 -0.75 -15.13 -9.89
C ASN A 76 -0.13 -14.23 -8.83
N VAL A 77 0.71 -13.28 -9.23
CA VAL A 77 1.26 -12.25 -8.34
C VAL A 77 0.85 -10.88 -8.86
N PHE A 78 0.37 -10.03 -7.97
CA PHE A 78 -0.07 -8.68 -8.27
C PHE A 78 0.76 -7.66 -7.49
N GLU A 79 1.03 -6.52 -8.12
CA GLU A 79 1.70 -5.39 -7.47
C GLU A 79 0.81 -4.75 -6.39
N PRO A 80 1.39 -3.95 -5.48
CA PRO A 80 0.62 -3.23 -4.47
C PRO A 80 -0.50 -2.40 -5.10
N GLY A 81 -1.73 -2.60 -4.62
CA GLY A 81 -2.93 -1.91 -5.10
C GLY A 81 -3.60 -2.52 -6.34
N HIS A 82 -2.95 -3.46 -7.04
CA HIS A 82 -3.57 -4.18 -8.16
C HIS A 82 -4.55 -5.25 -7.66
N VAL A 83 -5.73 -5.31 -8.28
CA VAL A 83 -6.82 -6.20 -7.88
C VAL A 83 -7.06 -7.29 -8.93
N PRO A 84 -7.10 -8.58 -8.51
CA PRO A 84 -7.40 -9.69 -9.42
C PRO A 84 -8.70 -9.50 -10.21
N GLY A 85 -8.62 -9.66 -11.53
CA GLY A 85 -9.76 -9.51 -12.44
C GLY A 85 -10.09 -8.08 -12.84
N ARG A 86 -9.39 -7.08 -12.28
CA ARG A 86 -9.48 -5.67 -12.71
C ARG A 86 -8.17 -5.18 -13.31
N ASP A 87 -7.06 -5.48 -12.65
CA ASP A 87 -5.74 -4.98 -13.01
C ASP A 87 -4.83 -6.11 -13.53
N GLY A 88 -3.75 -5.75 -14.20
CA GLY A 88 -2.74 -6.70 -14.68
C GLY A 88 -1.96 -7.34 -13.53
N ALA A 89 -1.66 -8.63 -13.67
CA ALA A 89 -0.78 -9.35 -12.76
C ALA A 89 0.69 -9.09 -13.15
N LEU A 90 1.56 -8.95 -12.14
CA LEU A 90 3.01 -8.99 -12.30
C LEU A 90 3.48 -10.35 -12.84
N TYR A 91 2.81 -11.43 -12.41
CA TYR A 91 3.11 -12.79 -12.85
C TYR A 91 1.83 -13.61 -13.00
N ILE A 92 1.77 -14.41 -14.07
CA ILE A 92 0.67 -15.33 -14.36
C ILE A 92 1.24 -16.75 -14.44
N GLY A 93 0.94 -17.60 -13.45
CA GLY A 93 1.50 -18.95 -13.36
C GLY A 93 1.07 -19.88 -14.51
N GLU A 94 -0.10 -19.66 -15.10
CA GLU A 94 -0.51 -20.40 -16.30
C GLU A 94 0.40 -20.12 -17.51
N GLN A 95 1.15 -19.01 -17.52
CA GLN A 95 2.09 -18.65 -18.58
C GLN A 95 3.54 -18.93 -18.18
N GLY A 96 3.89 -18.70 -16.92
CA GLY A 96 5.27 -18.77 -16.43
C GLY A 96 5.64 -20.04 -15.66
N GLY A 97 4.68 -20.92 -15.38
CA GLY A 97 4.87 -22.14 -14.58
C GLY A 97 4.62 -21.97 -13.08
N THR A 98 5.22 -22.85 -12.28
CA THR A 98 4.97 -22.95 -10.84
C THR A 98 6.01 -22.22 -9.97
N GLN A 99 6.90 -21.45 -10.58
CA GLN A 99 7.89 -20.66 -9.87
C GLN A 99 8.18 -19.34 -10.57
N MET A 100 8.47 -18.31 -9.77
CA MET A 100 8.93 -17.02 -10.28
C MET A 100 9.95 -16.40 -9.35
N GLU A 101 10.79 -15.55 -9.94
CA GLU A 101 11.67 -14.65 -9.23
C GLU A 101 11.61 -13.26 -9.89
N VAL A 102 11.45 -12.20 -9.10
CA VAL A 102 11.35 -10.84 -9.61
C VAL A 102 11.91 -9.86 -8.60
N ARG A 103 12.62 -8.85 -9.09
CA ARG A 103 12.99 -7.69 -8.28
C ARG A 103 11.79 -6.77 -8.17
N THR A 104 11.32 -6.52 -6.96
CA THR A 104 10.17 -5.66 -6.70
C THR A 104 10.47 -4.22 -7.13
N ALA A 105 9.61 -3.62 -7.94
CA ALA A 105 9.73 -2.21 -8.32
C ALA A 105 9.12 -1.27 -7.27
N HIS A 106 8.11 -1.74 -6.53
CA HIS A 106 7.31 -0.93 -5.62
C HIS A 106 7.35 -1.50 -4.19
N SER A 107 7.21 -0.62 -3.20
CA SER A 107 7.01 -1.03 -1.81
C SER A 107 5.52 -1.13 -1.50
N GLY A 108 5.11 -2.15 -0.76
CA GLY A 108 3.72 -2.36 -0.38
C GLY A 108 3.36 -3.83 -0.27
N ASP A 109 2.07 -4.10 -0.11
CA ASP A 109 1.55 -5.46 -0.01
C ASP A 109 1.36 -6.05 -1.40
N TYR A 110 2.22 -7.01 -1.76
CA TYR A 110 2.03 -7.83 -2.95
C TYR A 110 1.00 -8.91 -2.66
N LEU A 111 0.09 -9.14 -3.62
CA LEU A 111 -0.95 -10.15 -3.51
C LEU A 111 -0.56 -11.37 -4.34
N ILE A 112 -0.41 -12.51 -3.67
CA ILE A 112 -0.20 -13.80 -4.30
C ILE A 112 -1.53 -14.57 -4.25
N GLN A 113 -2.17 -14.73 -5.40
CA GLN A 113 -3.44 -15.42 -5.53
C GLN A 113 -3.20 -16.87 -5.92
N VAL A 114 -3.62 -17.83 -5.08
CA VAL A 114 -3.62 -19.26 -5.42
C VAL A 114 -5.05 -19.71 -5.74
N PHE A 115 -5.22 -20.45 -6.84
CA PHE A 115 -6.54 -20.83 -7.38
C PHE A 115 -6.46 -22.11 -8.21
N LEU A 116 -7.62 -22.67 -8.56
CA LEU A 116 -7.72 -23.74 -9.56
C LEU A 116 -7.94 -23.16 -10.96
N ASN A 117 -7.30 -23.75 -11.97
CA ASN A 117 -7.56 -23.41 -13.36
C ASN A 117 -9.07 -23.53 -13.69
N ARG A 118 -9.50 -22.82 -14.73
CA ARG A 118 -10.93 -22.64 -15.01
C ARG A 118 -11.68 -23.95 -15.24
N ALA A 119 -11.01 -24.96 -15.80
CA ALA A 119 -11.63 -26.25 -16.09
C ALA A 119 -11.88 -27.05 -14.80
N ALA A 120 -10.86 -27.19 -13.95
CA ALA A 120 -10.97 -27.87 -12.66
C ALA A 120 -11.93 -27.13 -11.71
N ALA A 121 -11.88 -25.81 -11.70
CA ALA A 121 -12.76 -24.97 -10.90
C ALA A 121 -14.25 -25.17 -11.24
N ARG A 122 -14.59 -25.33 -12.53
CA ARG A 122 -15.95 -25.61 -12.99
C ARG A 122 -16.43 -27.01 -12.61
N ARG A 123 -15.51 -27.98 -12.52
CA ARG A 123 -15.81 -29.35 -12.07
C ARG A 123 -15.89 -29.48 -10.55
N GLY A 124 -15.63 -28.41 -9.80
CA GLY A 124 -15.68 -28.42 -8.33
C GLY A 124 -14.55 -29.25 -7.72
N GLU A 125 -13.44 -29.43 -8.42
CA GLU A 125 -12.28 -30.17 -7.91
C GLU A 125 -11.71 -29.52 -6.65
N ARG A 126 -10.92 -30.28 -5.88
CA ARG A 126 -10.20 -29.79 -4.71
C ARG A 126 -8.76 -30.28 -4.76
N ALA A 127 -7.83 -29.38 -4.48
CA ALA A 127 -6.41 -29.71 -4.44
C ALA A 127 -5.72 -29.05 -3.24
N ASN A 128 -4.80 -29.79 -2.63
CA ASN A 128 -3.90 -29.28 -1.59
C ASN A 128 -2.63 -28.73 -2.25
N TYR A 129 -2.04 -27.72 -1.64
CA TYR A 129 -0.79 -27.13 -2.11
C TYR A 129 0.07 -26.68 -0.93
N ARG A 130 1.35 -26.46 -1.23
CA ARG A 130 2.30 -25.72 -0.42
C ARG A 130 2.87 -24.59 -1.26
N ILE A 131 2.93 -23.39 -0.68
CA ILE A 131 3.54 -22.24 -1.31
C ILE A 131 4.72 -21.77 -0.48
N GLU A 132 5.87 -21.64 -1.13
CA GLU A 132 7.07 -21.07 -0.56
C GLU A 132 7.20 -19.64 -1.07
N VAL A 133 7.38 -18.72 -0.14
CA VAL A 133 7.60 -17.31 -0.44
C VAL A 133 8.87 -16.87 0.25
N SER A 134 9.74 -16.19 -0.47
CA SER A 134 10.95 -15.61 0.09
C SER A 134 11.23 -14.25 -0.52
N ALA A 135 11.79 -13.36 0.28
CA ALA A 135 12.24 -12.05 -0.14
C ALA A 135 13.68 -11.85 0.34
N THR A 136 14.62 -11.80 -0.60
CA THR A 136 16.05 -11.60 -0.33
C THR A 136 16.52 -10.30 -0.99
N GLY A 137 17.76 -9.86 -0.77
CA GLY A 137 18.33 -8.77 -1.56
C GLY A 137 17.68 -7.38 -1.40
N GLY A 138 16.74 -7.21 -0.46
CA GLY A 138 16.60 -5.91 0.21
C GLY A 138 17.91 -5.66 0.96
N ALA A 139 18.38 -4.41 0.99
CA ALA A 139 19.60 -4.03 1.72
C ALA A 139 19.74 -4.92 2.96
N ALA A 140 20.82 -5.71 3.02
CA ALA A 140 21.17 -6.50 4.19
C ALA A 140 20.84 -5.66 5.39
N ALA A 141 19.99 -6.19 6.28
CA ALA A 141 19.41 -5.44 7.39
C ALA A 141 20.42 -4.40 7.88
N ALA A 142 20.22 -3.13 7.46
CA ALA A 142 20.52 -2.07 8.40
C ALA A 142 19.79 -2.53 9.65
N PRO A 143 20.47 -2.60 10.82
CA PRO A 143 19.82 -3.03 12.06
C PRO A 143 18.47 -2.36 12.06
N SER A 144 17.39 -3.13 12.25
CA SER A 144 16.03 -2.58 12.30
C SER A 144 16.12 -1.37 13.20
N ARG A 145 16.24 -0.18 12.61
CA ARG A 145 16.13 1.05 13.35
C ARG A 145 14.72 0.91 13.93
N PRO A 146 14.56 1.11 15.24
CA PRO A 146 13.25 1.04 15.84
C PRO A 146 12.28 1.76 14.91
N HIS A 147 11.06 1.23 14.75
CA HIS A 147 9.95 2.06 14.28
C HIS A 147 10.17 3.42 14.93
N ASP A 148 10.45 4.43 14.11
CA ASP A 148 11.04 5.65 14.62
C ASP A 148 10.14 6.13 15.77
N ALA A 149 10.71 6.22 16.96
CA ALA A 149 9.89 6.17 18.16
C ALA A 149 8.96 7.38 18.14
N THR A 150 7.66 7.15 18.29
CA THR A 150 6.76 8.29 18.42
C THR A 150 6.95 8.95 19.78
N VAL A 151 6.88 10.27 19.79
CA VAL A 151 6.84 11.05 21.02
C VAL A 151 5.59 10.60 21.81
N PRO A 152 5.72 10.16 23.07
CA PRO A 152 4.61 9.64 23.85
C PRO A 152 3.38 10.55 23.83
N GLY A 153 2.22 9.98 23.55
CA GLY A 153 0.95 10.72 23.46
C GLY A 153 0.72 11.42 22.11
N THR A 154 1.54 11.17 21.10
CA THR A 154 1.37 11.72 19.75
C THR A 154 1.60 10.67 18.66
N ASN A 155 1.27 11.02 17.42
CA ASN A 155 1.63 10.25 16.22
C ASN A 155 2.94 10.72 15.58
N PHE A 156 3.68 11.63 16.24
CA PHE A 156 4.88 12.24 15.68
C PHE A 156 6.13 11.49 16.10
N HIS A 157 7.04 11.25 15.17
CA HIS A 157 8.36 10.66 15.41
C HIS A 157 9.35 11.69 15.99
N ALA A 158 9.08 12.99 15.80
CA ALA A 158 9.80 14.07 16.45
C ALA A 158 8.87 15.27 16.60
N THR A 159 9.08 16.02 17.68
CA THR A 159 8.42 17.30 17.93
C THR A 159 9.45 18.31 18.38
N GLY A 160 9.19 19.59 18.12
CA GLY A 160 10.06 20.67 18.57
C GLY A 160 9.50 22.01 18.15
N HIS A 161 10.38 23.00 18.05
CA HIS A 161 10.04 24.32 17.55
C HIS A 161 10.92 24.68 16.36
N ILE A 162 10.33 25.39 15.39
CA ILE A 162 11.02 25.98 14.25
C ILE A 162 10.60 27.44 14.09
N PRO A 163 11.47 28.31 13.54
CA PRO A 163 11.05 29.64 13.15
C PRO A 163 9.98 29.58 12.05
N CYS A 164 8.84 30.23 12.27
CA CYS A 164 7.81 30.37 11.25
C CYS A 164 7.04 31.69 11.34
N ALA A 165 6.46 32.14 10.23
CA ALA A 165 5.60 33.32 10.16
C ALA A 165 4.43 33.05 9.22
N ARG A 166 3.21 33.38 9.64
CA ARG A 166 1.99 33.13 8.87
C ARG A 166 1.70 34.27 7.88
N HIS A 167 2.02 35.49 8.28
CA HIS A 167 1.68 36.70 7.52
C HIS A 167 2.93 37.38 6.95
N ALA A 168 2.71 38.14 5.86
CA ALA A 168 3.76 38.96 5.26
C ALA A 168 4.26 40.03 6.24
N GLY A 169 5.57 40.22 6.34
CA GLY A 169 6.19 41.19 7.25
C GLY A 169 6.16 40.82 8.74
N GLN A 170 5.41 39.80 9.15
CA GLN A 170 5.37 39.33 10.53
C GLN A 170 6.75 38.80 10.96
N PRO A 171 7.30 39.19 12.11
CA PRO A 171 8.52 38.56 12.66
C PRO A 171 8.33 37.05 12.82
N ALA A 172 9.40 36.27 12.63
CA ALA A 172 9.33 34.83 12.85
C ALA A 172 9.06 34.53 14.34
N ALA A 173 8.05 33.71 14.60
CA ALA A 173 7.76 33.15 15.90
C ALA A 173 8.33 31.72 16.01
N GLN A 174 8.36 31.18 17.22
CA GLN A 174 8.69 29.77 17.46
C GLN A 174 7.42 28.93 17.33
N CYS A 175 7.31 28.20 16.23
CA CYS A 175 6.14 27.40 15.91
C CYS A 175 6.41 25.95 16.27
N ARG A 176 5.49 25.33 17.02
CA ARG A 176 5.59 23.91 17.34
C ARG A 176 5.48 23.11 16.04
N PHE A 177 6.29 22.07 15.88
CA PHE A 177 6.13 21.12 14.80
C PHE A 177 5.98 19.69 15.31
N GLY A 178 5.42 18.84 14.44
CA GLY A 178 5.46 17.38 14.55
C GLY A 178 5.90 16.77 13.21
N VAL A 179 6.61 15.65 13.26
CA VAL A 179 7.12 14.96 12.06
C VAL A 179 6.55 13.55 11.95
N GLU A 180 5.96 13.25 10.81
CA GLU A 180 5.57 11.90 10.43
C GLU A 180 6.49 11.41 9.31
N ARG A 181 7.56 10.67 9.67
CA ARG A 181 8.50 10.09 8.72
C ARG A 181 7.89 8.83 8.10
N THR A 182 8.08 8.67 6.80
CA THR A 182 7.67 7.46 6.06
C THR A 182 8.90 6.69 5.61
N ARG A 183 8.72 5.54 4.93
CA ARG A 183 9.85 4.76 4.44
C ARG A 183 10.65 5.55 3.40
N GLY A 184 11.97 5.46 3.51
CA GLY A 184 12.94 6.19 2.69
C GLY A 184 13.49 7.41 3.42
N ARG A 185 14.81 7.62 3.35
CA ARG A 185 15.48 8.71 4.08
C ARG A 185 14.96 10.05 3.56
N GLY A 186 14.40 10.86 4.47
CA GLY A 186 13.91 12.19 4.11
C GLY A 186 12.50 12.19 3.52
N ASN A 187 11.78 11.08 3.56
CA ASN A 187 10.37 11.00 3.19
C ASN A 187 9.48 11.21 4.42
N GLY A 188 8.40 11.95 4.25
CA GLY A 188 7.41 12.14 5.30
C GLY A 188 6.71 13.48 5.21
N GLN A 189 6.22 13.95 6.36
CA GLN A 189 5.58 15.25 6.48
C GLN A 189 6.00 15.96 7.77
N VAL A 190 6.06 17.27 7.68
CA VAL A 190 6.24 18.17 8.82
C VAL A 190 4.96 18.96 9.00
N THR A 191 4.26 18.75 10.11
CA THR A 191 3.12 19.55 10.52
C THR A 191 3.60 20.71 11.39
N VAL A 192 3.39 21.94 10.95
CA VAL A 192 3.72 23.17 11.67
C VAL A 192 2.45 23.74 12.26
N PHE A 193 2.40 23.92 13.58
CA PHE A 193 1.26 24.44 14.31
C PHE A 193 1.44 25.94 14.55
N TRP A 194 0.43 26.72 14.16
CA TRP A 194 0.46 28.15 14.38
C TRP A 194 0.18 28.49 15.85
N PRO A 195 0.83 29.51 16.44
CA PRO A 195 0.55 29.92 17.82
C PRO A 195 -0.89 30.39 18.05
N ASP A 196 -1.51 30.97 17.02
CA ASP A 196 -2.90 31.44 16.99
C ASP A 196 -3.92 30.33 16.62
N GLY A 197 -3.43 29.12 16.34
CA GLY A 197 -4.25 27.95 16.04
C GLY A 197 -4.30 27.55 14.57
N GLY A 198 -4.63 26.28 14.35
CA GLY A 198 -4.51 25.62 13.05
C GLY A 198 -3.08 25.15 12.76
N ASN A 199 -2.86 24.64 11.55
CA ASN A 199 -1.56 24.12 11.13
C ASN A 199 -1.33 24.28 9.62
N ARG A 200 -0.14 23.87 9.20
CA ARG A 200 0.30 23.66 7.81
C ARG A 200 1.07 22.36 7.76
N VAL A 201 0.77 21.50 6.79
CA VAL A 201 1.52 20.27 6.53
C VAL A 201 2.38 20.49 5.30
N ILE A 202 3.68 20.25 5.45
CA ILE A 202 4.67 20.30 4.35
C ILE A 202 5.17 18.88 4.13
N TYR A 203 5.00 18.38 2.91
CA TYR A 203 5.37 17.02 2.56
C TYR A 203 6.76 17.00 1.93
N PHE A 204 7.55 16.03 2.35
CA PHE A 204 8.93 15.81 1.93
C PHE A 204 9.06 14.50 1.16
N GLU A 205 9.80 14.55 0.05
CA GLU A 205 10.22 13.41 -0.76
C GLU A 205 11.72 13.54 -1.03
N ASP A 206 12.49 12.51 -0.70
CA ASP A 206 13.95 12.45 -0.83
C ASP A 206 14.64 13.72 -0.32
N LEU A 207 14.29 14.13 0.92
CA LEU A 207 14.77 15.35 1.61
C LEU A 207 14.29 16.65 0.99
N THR A 208 13.40 16.64 0.01
CA THR A 208 12.96 17.85 -0.67
C THR A 208 11.53 18.16 -0.26
N PRO A 209 11.22 19.38 0.22
CA PRO A 209 9.83 19.80 0.36
C PRO A 209 9.19 19.91 -1.03
N VAL A 210 8.20 19.07 -1.32
CA VAL A 210 7.63 18.93 -2.67
C VAL A 210 6.20 19.44 -2.79
N ARG A 211 5.41 19.40 -1.70
CA ARG A 211 4.03 19.89 -1.68
C ARG A 211 3.61 20.31 -0.27
N TYR A 212 2.41 20.87 -0.15
CA TYR A 212 1.77 21.23 1.11
C TYR A 212 0.29 20.84 1.10
N ASP A 213 -0.37 20.85 2.27
CA ASP A 213 -1.81 20.63 2.41
C ASP A 213 -2.62 21.84 1.90
N GLN A 214 -2.70 21.97 0.58
CA GLN A 214 -3.40 23.07 -0.04
C GLN A 214 -4.89 23.09 0.35
N SER A 215 -5.34 24.26 0.81
CA SER A 215 -6.73 24.53 1.16
C SER A 215 -7.32 25.62 0.27
N GLN A 216 -8.65 25.77 0.28
CA GLN A 216 -9.32 26.87 -0.45
C GLN A 216 -8.86 28.25 0.03
N ALA A 217 -8.43 28.38 1.30
CA ALA A 217 -7.92 29.63 1.86
C ALA A 217 -6.55 30.04 1.29
N ASP A 218 -5.84 29.11 0.64
CA ASP A 218 -4.53 29.37 0.03
C ASP A 218 -4.64 30.04 -1.35
N GLY A 219 -5.81 30.00 -1.99
CA GLY A 219 -5.98 30.55 -3.34
C GLY A 219 -4.95 30.00 -4.32
N ASP A 220 -4.21 30.90 -4.97
CA ASP A 220 -3.15 30.59 -5.93
C ASP A 220 -1.74 30.50 -5.30
N ALA A 221 -1.64 30.35 -3.98
CA ALA A 221 -0.37 30.29 -3.27
C ALA A 221 0.56 29.23 -3.87
N ARG A 222 1.80 29.63 -4.12
CA ARG A 222 2.86 28.75 -4.60
C ARG A 222 3.85 28.48 -3.48
N MET A 223 4.40 27.26 -3.49
CA MET A 223 5.52 26.92 -2.65
C MET A 223 6.83 27.28 -3.35
N THR A 224 7.71 27.99 -2.66
CA THR A 224 9.11 28.15 -3.06
C THR A 224 10.01 27.62 -1.95
N VAL A 225 11.09 26.95 -2.36
CA VAL A 225 12.03 26.33 -1.44
C VAL A 225 13.42 26.87 -1.76
N GLY A 226 14.00 27.58 -0.79
CA GLY A 226 15.43 27.89 -0.74
C GLY A 226 16.12 26.99 0.27
N ARG A 227 17.44 26.87 0.16
CA ARG A 227 18.26 26.13 1.11
C ARG A 227 19.55 26.89 1.37
N ASP A 228 19.91 27.04 2.63
CA ASP A 228 21.21 27.54 3.08
C ASP A 228 21.84 26.50 4.02
N GLY A 229 22.93 25.86 3.59
CA GLY A 229 23.48 24.69 4.27
C GLY A 229 22.42 23.60 4.48
N ASP A 230 22.10 23.28 5.73
CA ASP A 230 21.07 22.30 6.09
C ASP A 230 19.74 22.92 6.53
N LEU A 231 19.55 24.22 6.31
CA LEU A 231 18.31 24.93 6.62
C LEU A 231 17.46 25.14 5.37
N TYR A 232 16.24 24.63 5.35
CA TYR A 232 15.25 24.95 4.32
C TYR A 232 14.55 26.26 4.66
N HIS A 233 14.54 27.19 3.70
CA HIS A 233 13.71 28.38 3.73
C HIS A 233 12.52 28.17 2.80
N ILE A 234 11.37 27.80 3.37
CA ILE A 234 10.17 27.47 2.60
C ILE A 234 9.20 28.65 2.68
N ARG A 235 8.66 29.06 1.54
CA ARG A 235 7.56 30.02 1.47
C ARG A 235 6.35 29.40 0.82
N ILE A 236 5.17 29.65 1.38
CA ILE A 236 3.89 29.27 0.76
C ILE A 236 3.00 30.50 0.79
N GLY A 237 2.90 31.19 -0.34
CA GLY A 237 2.31 32.53 -0.38
C GLY A 237 2.97 33.48 0.63
N PRO A 238 2.24 34.04 1.61
CA PRO A 238 2.81 34.92 2.64
C PRO A 238 3.53 34.17 3.78
N GLN A 239 3.31 32.86 3.91
CA GLN A 239 3.84 32.03 4.99
C GLN A 239 5.32 31.75 4.78
N ARG A 240 6.10 31.69 5.87
CA ARG A 240 7.54 31.41 5.87
C ARG A 240 7.88 30.39 6.95
N PHE A 241 8.76 29.45 6.61
CA PHE A 241 9.22 28.39 7.49
C PHE A 241 10.72 28.20 7.35
N GLU A 242 11.41 28.02 8.47
CA GLU A 242 12.83 27.67 8.52
C GLU A 242 12.95 26.29 9.13
N ILE A 243 13.15 25.26 8.29
CA ILE A 243 13.12 23.85 8.70
C ILE A 243 14.52 23.27 8.56
N PRO A 244 15.20 22.89 9.64
CA PRO A 244 16.46 22.16 9.55
C PRO A 244 16.25 20.77 8.92
N MET A 245 17.19 20.30 8.10
CA MET A 245 17.12 18.96 7.50
C MET A 245 17.01 17.84 8.53
N ALA A 246 17.65 18.02 9.70
CA ALA A 246 17.56 17.09 10.82
C ALA A 246 16.11 16.79 11.26
N VAL A 247 15.18 17.73 11.06
CA VAL A 247 13.76 17.55 11.35
C VAL A 247 13.21 16.34 10.60
N ILE A 248 13.49 16.20 9.30
CA ILE A 248 12.95 15.10 8.49
C ILE A 248 13.82 13.84 8.53
N THR A 249 15.12 13.93 8.84
CA THR A 249 16.01 12.75 8.83
C THR A 249 16.09 12.00 10.16
N GLY A 250 15.72 12.64 11.27
CA GLY A 250 16.07 12.15 12.61
C GLY A 250 17.53 12.53 12.93
N GLY A 251 17.77 12.88 14.20
CA GLY A 251 19.12 13.08 14.74
C GLY A 251 19.79 11.77 15.11
#